data_AF-A0A8J7EAH9-F1
#
_entry.id   AF-A0A8J7EAH9-F1
#
_cell.length_a   1.000
_cell.length_b   1.000
_cell.length_c   1.000
_cell.angle_alpha   90.00
_cell.angle_beta   90.00
_cell.angle_gamma   90.00
#
_symmetry.space_group_name_H-M   'P 1'
#
loop_
_entity.id
_entity.type
_entity.pdbx_description
1 polymer ?
#
loop_
_entity_poly.entity_id
_entity_poly.type
_entity_poly.pdbx_seq_one_letter_code
_entity_poly.pdbx_strand_id
1 'polypeptide(L)'
;MIRNLSHWLPLGVVAASSALPIALGGGIALGQIGPGLEVGEPDAPAQTSVPEPSPMPPIVQRHHYNRYRQVIERTQAMISDPIARQLAESLDLNVLNVTWEDTGRFYGSSVGPNISDMTIQVQQQDPDSGDYQLHLMPVIRHPNFADISADIPLEDFFVLVGNEAGEDLRRVPLNEVLGDLRGYLHEPDSWPGRVRSLLAPRRDSHVLVSAQACFLPIPQEGLATFNPVLFNYQSRPGDPAVLTLLATREGTSATVIDNQRDGFEAGQTWGQRLFFNKNGERASLTGQRLSDFQTDQPTGQTENPDSPRPGGEAVEENSEGLNLVLLIQVPLKQRNVRQNWSMMDEEAALAPAAPQASRVGSDVEAAVIGHGAVEGPFTEIDGMAIERDPDYPIRVTVQFYKATSNGVVSEADMVEIRQQIDRVYADADYVGSLVVDGPSDRPTEHDGPKDEPADWWQRFWWFQRGGEEEG
;
A
#
# COMPACT_ATOMS: atom_id res chain seq x y z
N MET A 1 1.41 -68.68 -25.10
CA MET A 1 0.02 -68.96 -25.51
C MET A 1 -0.80 -67.70 -25.30
N ILE A 2 -1.34 -67.16 -26.39
CA ILE A 2 -2.64 -66.46 -26.57
C ILE A 2 -2.92 -65.26 -25.65
N ARG A 3 -3.36 -64.08 -26.09
CA ARG A 3 -3.34 -63.25 -27.31
C ARG A 3 -4.22 -62.02 -26.94
N ASN A 4 -3.87 -60.82 -27.42
CA ASN A 4 -4.73 -59.68 -27.82
C ASN A 4 -3.78 -58.46 -27.94
N LEU A 5 -3.42 -57.86 -29.09
CA LEU A 5 -4.19 -57.29 -30.23
C LEU A 5 -5.36 -56.46 -29.70
N SER A 6 -5.51 -55.15 -29.92
CA SER A 6 -5.22 -54.27 -31.07
C SER A 6 -5.45 -52.80 -30.61
N HIS A 7 -4.57 -51.82 -30.85
CA HIS A 7 -4.54 -50.90 -32.00
C HIS A 7 -5.66 -49.82 -32.05
N TRP A 8 -5.23 -48.54 -32.16
CA TRP A 8 -5.89 -47.30 -32.66
C TRP A 8 -6.23 -46.16 -31.66
N LEU A 9 -5.45 -45.08 -31.74
CA LEU A 9 -5.86 -43.66 -31.68
C LEU A 9 -6.53 -43.27 -33.03
N PRO A 10 -7.21 -42.11 -33.25
CA PRO A 10 -7.17 -40.85 -32.48
C PRO A 10 -8.55 -40.13 -32.32
N LEU A 11 -8.49 -38.86 -31.84
CA LEU A 11 -9.46 -37.75 -31.88
C LEU A 11 -10.25 -37.47 -30.60
N GLY A 12 -10.02 -36.26 -30.06
CA GLY A 12 -10.98 -35.56 -29.20
C GLY A 12 -10.45 -35.05 -27.85
N VAL A 13 -9.25 -34.47 -27.77
CA VAL A 13 -8.92 -33.62 -26.62
C VAL A 13 -9.53 -32.24 -26.89
N VAL A 14 -10.69 -31.99 -26.28
CA VAL A 14 -11.16 -30.63 -26.02
C VAL A 14 -10.30 -30.12 -24.87
N ALA A 15 -9.28 -29.33 -25.20
CA ALA A 15 -8.62 -28.47 -24.24
C ALA A 15 -9.61 -27.36 -23.88
N ALA A 16 -10.31 -27.50 -22.75
CA ALA A 16 -10.98 -26.37 -22.12
C ALA A 16 -9.89 -25.54 -21.44
N SER A 17 -9.30 -24.62 -22.22
CA SER A 17 -8.59 -23.47 -21.67
C SER A 17 -9.64 -22.56 -21.04
N SER A 18 -9.79 -22.62 -19.72
CA SER A 18 -10.52 -21.61 -18.95
C SER A 18 -9.55 -20.51 -18.57
N ALA A 19 -9.15 -19.71 -19.55
CA ALA A 19 -8.76 -18.33 -19.30
C ALA A 19 -10.05 -17.58 -18.97
N LEU A 20 -10.19 -17.14 -17.73
CA LEU A 20 -11.29 -16.26 -17.32
C LEU A 20 -10.72 -14.85 -17.21
N PRO A 21 -11.17 -13.91 -18.04
CA PRO A 21 -10.74 -12.53 -17.95
C PRO A 21 -11.39 -11.89 -16.72
N ILE A 22 -10.60 -11.11 -15.97
CA ILE A 22 -11.13 -10.07 -15.07
C ILE A 22 -11.82 -9.04 -15.98
N ALA A 23 -13.12 -9.21 -16.17
CA ALA A 23 -13.95 -8.41 -17.06
C ALA A 23 -14.72 -7.34 -16.27
N LEU A 24 -14.31 -6.07 -16.39
CA LEU A 24 -15.15 -4.91 -16.09
C LEU A 24 -15.55 -4.27 -17.42
N GLY A 25 -16.65 -4.75 -18.01
CA GLY A 25 -17.37 -4.07 -19.09
C GLY A 25 -18.37 -3.05 -18.52
N GLY A 26 -18.88 -2.06 -19.23
CA GLY A 26 -18.70 -1.66 -20.62
C GLY A 26 -19.29 -0.24 -20.81
N GLY A 27 -18.81 0.47 -21.84
CA GLY A 27 -19.24 1.83 -22.14
C GLY A 27 -20.57 1.92 -22.88
N ILE A 28 -21.27 3.05 -22.73
CA ILE A 28 -22.31 3.53 -23.65
C ILE A 28 -22.16 5.05 -23.87
N ALA A 29 -22.48 5.43 -25.11
CA ALA A 29 -22.29 6.68 -25.82
C ALA A 29 -22.90 7.97 -25.22
N LEU A 30 -22.17 9.06 -25.49
CA LEU A 30 -22.54 10.47 -25.33
C LEU A 30 -23.80 10.87 -26.10
N GLY A 31 -24.72 11.55 -25.41
CA GLY A 31 -25.84 12.31 -25.99
C GLY A 31 -25.64 13.82 -25.77
N GLN A 32 -25.71 14.59 -26.85
CA GLN A 32 -25.51 16.04 -26.91
C GLN A 32 -26.56 16.83 -26.12
N ILE A 33 -26.15 17.90 -25.43
CA ILE A 33 -27.04 18.96 -24.91
C ILE A 33 -26.62 20.29 -25.54
N GLY A 34 -27.58 20.97 -26.18
CA GLY A 34 -27.45 22.32 -26.74
C GLY A 34 -27.69 23.42 -25.69
N PRO A 35 -27.31 24.69 -25.98
CA PRO A 35 -27.03 25.68 -24.96
C PRO A 35 -28.22 26.60 -24.66
N GLY A 36 -28.23 27.15 -23.44
CA GLY A 36 -28.88 28.43 -23.14
C GLY A 36 -29.58 28.46 -21.78
N LEU A 37 -29.04 29.21 -20.83
CA LEU A 37 -29.64 30.44 -20.32
C LEU A 37 -28.86 31.01 -19.11
N GLU A 38 -28.46 32.27 -19.30
CA GLU A 38 -28.36 33.40 -18.38
C GLU A 38 -27.69 33.26 -16.99
N VAL A 39 -26.65 34.09 -16.85
CA VAL A 39 -25.85 34.40 -15.66
C VAL A 39 -26.67 35.30 -14.73
N GLY A 40 -26.89 34.86 -13.49
CA GLY A 40 -27.29 35.68 -12.35
C GLY A 40 -26.15 35.77 -11.33
N GLU A 41 -25.88 36.98 -10.84
CA GLU A 41 -24.86 37.29 -9.83
C GLU A 41 -25.01 36.46 -8.54
N PRO A 42 -23.92 36.04 -7.86
CA PRO A 42 -24.03 35.26 -6.64
C PRO A 42 -24.31 36.18 -5.43
N ASP A 43 -25.50 36.03 -4.86
CA ASP A 43 -25.81 36.49 -3.51
C ASP A 43 -24.91 35.76 -2.49
N ALA A 44 -24.30 36.54 -1.60
CA ALA A 44 -23.45 36.04 -0.52
C ALA A 44 -24.23 35.09 0.40
N PRO A 45 -23.74 33.87 0.68
CA PRO A 45 -24.44 32.94 1.56
C PRO A 45 -24.33 33.42 3.01
N ALA A 46 -25.49 33.60 3.64
CA ALA A 46 -25.61 33.82 5.07
C ALA A 46 -24.98 32.65 5.83
N GLN A 47 -23.96 32.96 6.64
CA GLN A 47 -23.32 32.00 7.54
C GLN A 47 -24.31 31.58 8.63
N THR A 48 -25.00 30.45 8.43
CA THR A 48 -25.57 29.68 9.53
C THR A 48 -24.44 28.95 10.23
N SER A 49 -23.98 29.50 11.34
CA SER A 49 -23.04 28.84 12.25
C SER A 49 -23.63 27.53 12.75
N VAL A 50 -23.10 26.41 12.28
CA VAL A 50 -23.34 25.09 12.89
C VAL A 50 -22.82 25.17 14.33
N PRO A 51 -23.63 24.86 15.36
CA PRO A 51 -23.14 24.85 16.73
C PRO A 51 -22.04 23.79 16.85
N GLU A 52 -20.85 24.21 17.31
CA GLU A 52 -19.77 23.29 17.64
C GLU A 52 -20.29 22.19 18.58
N PRO A 53 -19.98 20.91 18.31
CA PRO A 53 -20.33 19.84 19.24
C PRO A 53 -19.69 20.12 20.60
N SER A 54 -20.50 20.14 21.65
CA SER A 54 -20.04 20.32 23.03
C SER A 54 -18.85 19.38 23.31
N PRO A 55 -17.72 19.87 23.83
CA PRO A 55 -16.54 19.04 24.02
C PRO A 55 -16.85 17.89 24.98
N MET A 56 -16.50 16.66 24.58
CA MET A 56 -16.68 15.46 25.40
C MET A 56 -16.09 15.69 26.81
N PRO A 57 -16.74 15.25 27.90
CA PRO A 57 -16.18 15.38 29.24
C PRO A 57 -14.79 14.73 29.34
N PRO A 58 -13.80 15.33 30.04
CA PRO A 58 -12.43 14.80 30.11
C PRO A 58 -12.33 13.33 30.55
N ILE A 59 -13.19 12.91 31.48
CA ILE A 59 -13.23 11.51 31.94
C ILE A 59 -13.66 10.53 30.84
N VAL A 60 -14.55 10.96 29.94
CA VAL A 60 -15.00 10.17 28.80
C VAL A 60 -13.88 10.09 27.77
N GLN A 61 -13.21 11.21 27.50
CA GLN A 61 -12.05 11.25 26.60
C GLN A 61 -10.93 10.31 27.09
N ARG A 62 -10.58 10.35 28.38
CA ARG A 62 -9.55 9.47 28.96
C ARG A 62 -9.95 8.00 28.91
N HIS A 63 -11.24 7.69 29.12
CA HIS A 63 -11.74 6.32 28.99
C HIS A 63 -11.64 5.81 27.55
N HIS A 64 -12.03 6.62 26.56
CA HIS A 64 -11.91 6.28 25.14
C HIS A 64 -10.44 6.09 24.72
N TYR A 65 -9.57 7.00 25.13
CA TYR A 65 -8.13 6.89 24.92
C TYR A 65 -7.56 5.57 25.47
N ASN A 66 -7.85 5.24 26.73
CA ASN A 66 -7.36 3.99 27.33
C ASN A 66 -7.92 2.74 26.64
N ARG A 67 -9.19 2.76 26.22
CA ARG A 67 -9.80 1.64 25.49
C ARG A 67 -9.13 1.44 24.13
N TYR A 68 -8.89 2.52 23.40
CA TYR A 68 -8.22 2.46 22.10
C TYR A 68 -6.76 2.01 22.24
N ARG A 69 -6.05 2.52 23.26
CA ARG A 69 -4.68 2.10 23.57
C ARG A 69 -4.56 0.60 23.77
N GLN A 70 -5.51 -0.02 24.47
CA GLN A 70 -5.54 -1.48 24.66
C GLN A 70 -5.76 -2.24 23.35
N VAL A 71 -6.54 -1.70 22.41
CA VAL A 71 -6.72 -2.31 21.08
C VAL A 71 -5.40 -2.26 20.31
N ILE A 72 -4.75 -1.09 20.27
CA ILE A 72 -3.43 -0.91 19.67
C ILE A 72 -2.42 -1.90 20.25
N GLU A 73 -2.28 -1.96 21.57
CA GLU A 73 -1.32 -2.85 22.26
C GLU A 73 -1.56 -4.32 21.93
N ARG A 74 -2.82 -4.75 21.87
CA ARG A 74 -3.19 -6.13 21.51
C ARG A 74 -2.84 -6.44 20.06
N THR A 75 -3.17 -5.53 19.14
CA THR A 75 -2.81 -5.69 17.72
C THR A 75 -1.30 -5.75 17.55
N GLN A 76 -0.52 -4.85 18.16
CA GLN A 76 0.95 -4.88 18.10
C GLN A 76 1.55 -6.18 18.68
N ALA A 77 0.94 -6.74 19.72
CA ALA A 77 1.43 -7.95 20.37
C ALA A 77 1.46 -9.18 19.44
N MET A 78 0.71 -9.17 18.33
CA MET A 78 0.69 -10.23 17.31
C MET A 78 2.09 -10.62 16.82
N ILE A 79 3.02 -9.65 16.73
CA ILE A 79 4.42 -9.87 16.30
C ILE A 79 5.16 -10.89 17.19
N SER A 80 4.79 -10.91 18.47
CA SER A 80 5.39 -11.77 19.49
C SER A 80 4.46 -12.90 19.95
N ASP A 81 3.24 -12.97 19.42
CA ASP A 81 2.26 -13.97 19.83
C ASP A 81 2.66 -15.35 19.29
N PRO A 82 2.87 -16.35 20.18
CA PRO A 82 3.38 -17.66 19.75
C PRO A 82 2.37 -18.42 18.88
N ILE A 83 1.07 -18.20 19.05
CA ILE A 83 0.02 -18.86 18.25
C ILE A 83 0.00 -18.24 16.85
N ALA A 84 -0.04 -16.90 16.76
CA ALA A 84 -0.02 -16.18 15.50
C ALA A 84 1.22 -16.56 14.65
N ARG A 85 2.40 -16.60 15.28
CA ARG A 85 3.65 -17.00 14.63
C ARG A 85 3.61 -18.45 14.17
N GLN A 86 3.17 -19.37 15.02
CA GLN A 86 3.08 -20.79 14.67
C GLN A 86 2.12 -21.02 13.49
N LEU A 87 0.97 -20.35 13.47
CA LEU A 87 0.02 -20.47 12.37
C LEU A 87 0.58 -19.89 11.07
N ALA A 88 1.21 -18.72 11.11
CA ALA A 88 1.85 -18.12 9.94
C ALA A 88 2.98 -18.99 9.40
N GLU A 89 3.89 -19.46 10.27
CA GLU A 89 5.02 -20.34 9.91
C GLU A 89 4.52 -21.66 9.30
N SER A 90 3.40 -22.20 9.76
CA SER A 90 2.80 -23.43 9.18
C SER A 90 2.32 -23.28 7.73
N LEU A 91 2.18 -22.03 7.25
CA LEU A 91 1.76 -21.67 5.90
C LEU A 91 2.87 -20.96 5.11
N ASP A 92 4.14 -21.07 5.53
CA ASP A 92 5.29 -20.40 4.90
C ASP A 92 5.18 -18.86 4.88
N LEU A 93 4.50 -18.31 5.88
CA LEU A 93 4.35 -16.88 6.13
C LEU A 93 5.09 -16.47 7.42
N ASN A 94 5.24 -15.17 7.62
CA ASN A 94 5.86 -14.56 8.78
C ASN A 94 5.01 -13.39 9.27
N VAL A 95 5.12 -13.04 10.56
CA VAL A 95 4.47 -11.88 11.18
C VAL A 95 5.53 -10.83 11.48
N LEU A 96 5.45 -9.68 10.81
CA LEU A 96 6.47 -8.62 10.76
C LEU A 96 5.85 -7.26 11.04
N ASN A 97 6.62 -6.30 11.55
CA ASN A 97 6.22 -4.90 11.70
C ASN A 97 7.04 -3.94 10.83
N VAL A 98 8.08 -4.45 10.17
CA VAL A 98 8.85 -3.81 9.12
C VAL A 98 9.02 -4.81 7.98
N THR A 99 8.66 -4.43 6.77
CA THR A 99 8.79 -5.26 5.56
C THR A 99 9.83 -4.65 4.62
N TRP A 100 10.53 -5.53 3.91
CA TRP A 100 11.53 -5.10 2.93
C TRP A 100 10.89 -5.12 1.54
N GLU A 101 10.75 -3.95 0.94
CA GLU A 101 10.12 -3.73 -0.36
C GLU A 101 11.14 -3.25 -1.39
N ASP A 102 12.15 -4.09 -1.64
CA ASP A 102 13.32 -3.69 -2.40
C ASP A 102 13.09 -3.78 -3.91
N THR A 103 13.71 -2.88 -4.66
CA THR A 103 13.75 -2.95 -6.13
C THR A 103 15.10 -3.45 -6.64
N GLY A 104 16.14 -3.42 -5.80
CA GLY A 104 17.43 -4.04 -6.08
C GLY A 104 18.14 -4.44 -4.80
N ARG A 105 18.23 -5.77 -4.58
CA ARG A 105 19.01 -6.39 -3.49
C ARG A 105 20.10 -7.29 -4.06
N PHE A 106 21.26 -7.36 -3.42
CA PHE A 106 22.29 -8.32 -3.81
C PHE A 106 21.88 -9.76 -3.46
N TYR A 107 22.37 -10.74 -4.22
CA TYR A 107 22.09 -12.15 -3.95
C TYR A 107 22.60 -12.56 -2.57
N GLY A 108 21.74 -13.27 -1.83
CA GLY A 108 22.04 -13.76 -0.50
C GLY A 108 22.37 -12.68 0.54
N SER A 109 22.00 -11.42 0.30
CA SER A 109 22.26 -10.30 1.19
C SER A 109 20.97 -9.68 1.73
N SER A 110 21.10 -8.85 2.76
CA SER A 110 20.06 -7.95 3.28
C SER A 110 20.21 -6.51 2.76
N VAL A 111 21.24 -6.24 1.95
CA VAL A 111 21.51 -4.90 1.42
C VAL A 111 21.53 -4.90 -0.10
N GLY A 112 21.42 -3.71 -0.67
CA GLY A 112 21.34 -3.57 -2.10
C GLY A 112 21.36 -2.14 -2.58
N PRO A 113 21.48 -1.97 -3.90
CA PRO A 113 21.58 -0.66 -4.52
C PRO A 113 20.25 0.12 -4.56
N ASN A 114 19.09 -0.50 -4.33
CA ASN A 114 17.82 0.20 -4.16
C ASN A 114 16.88 -0.59 -3.23
N ILE A 115 16.90 -0.23 -1.94
CA ILE A 115 16.22 -0.98 -0.88
C ILE A 115 15.35 -0.06 -0.03
N SER A 116 14.19 -0.57 0.39
CA SER A 116 13.18 0.19 1.12
C SER A 116 12.60 -0.61 2.28
N ASP A 117 12.61 0.00 3.46
CA ASP A 117 11.84 -0.47 4.60
C ASP A 117 10.45 0.17 4.58
N MET A 118 9.43 -0.65 4.78
CA MET A 118 8.04 -0.24 4.81
C MET A 118 7.37 -0.71 6.09
N THR A 119 6.51 0.14 6.65
CA THR A 119 5.70 -0.19 7.83
C THR A 119 4.35 0.52 7.77
N ILE A 120 3.38 0.05 8.56
CA ILE A 120 2.07 0.68 8.74
C ILE A 120 2.05 1.28 10.14
N GLN A 121 1.76 2.56 10.26
CA GLN A 121 1.86 3.28 11.53
C GLN A 121 0.54 3.93 11.93
N VAL A 122 0.21 3.81 13.21
CA VAL A 122 -0.95 4.45 13.86
C VAL A 122 -0.45 5.44 14.91
N GLN A 123 -1.05 6.63 14.93
CA GLN A 123 -0.82 7.63 15.98
C GLN A 123 -1.92 7.59 17.02
N GLN A 124 -1.55 7.81 18.27
CA GLN A 124 -2.49 8.06 19.35
C GLN A 124 -2.07 9.30 20.14
N GLN A 125 -2.94 10.31 20.23
CA GLN A 125 -2.69 11.49 21.06
C GLN A 125 -3.15 11.25 22.50
N ASP A 126 -2.29 11.53 23.48
CA ASP A 126 -2.68 11.55 24.89
C ASP A 126 -3.52 12.81 25.17
N PRO A 127 -4.78 12.67 25.62
CA PRO A 127 -5.67 13.82 25.83
C PRO A 127 -5.24 14.72 27.00
N ASP A 128 -4.37 14.25 27.90
CA ASP A 128 -3.92 15.02 29.07
C ASP A 128 -2.66 15.84 28.75
N SER A 129 -1.70 15.26 28.03
CA SER A 129 -0.43 15.94 27.68
C SER A 129 -0.43 16.57 26.29
N GLY A 130 -1.26 16.07 25.37
CA GLY A 130 -1.25 16.44 23.95
C GLY A 130 -0.16 15.74 23.15
N ASP A 131 0.68 14.91 23.78
CA ASP A 131 1.76 14.19 23.12
C ASP A 131 1.22 13.04 22.26
N TYR A 132 1.89 12.77 21.14
CA TYR A 132 1.56 11.64 20.29
C TYR A 132 2.44 10.42 20.61
N GLN A 133 1.83 9.24 20.57
CA GLN A 133 2.50 7.94 20.60
C GLN A 133 2.36 7.27 19.23
N LEU A 134 3.42 6.58 18.82
CA LEU A 134 3.50 5.88 17.55
C LEU A 134 3.49 4.38 17.73
N HIS A 135 2.73 3.70 16.87
CA HIS A 135 2.59 2.26 16.91
C HIS A 135 2.74 1.65 15.52
N LEU A 136 3.77 0.80 15.34
CA LEU A 136 3.95 0.00 14.12
C LEU A 136 3.00 -1.19 14.16
N MET A 137 2.27 -1.40 13.08
CA MET A 137 1.24 -2.41 12.96
C MET A 137 1.76 -3.71 12.33
N PRO A 138 1.20 -4.87 12.71
CA PRO A 138 1.61 -6.15 12.17
C PRO A 138 1.23 -6.33 10.71
N VAL A 139 2.08 -7.06 10.01
CA VAL A 139 1.95 -7.45 8.62
C VAL A 139 2.27 -8.94 8.50
N ILE A 140 1.44 -9.67 7.75
CA ILE A 140 1.65 -11.08 7.44
C ILE A 140 1.98 -11.22 5.97
N ARG A 141 3.15 -11.79 5.68
CA ARG A 141 3.68 -12.01 4.31
C ARG A 141 4.71 -13.11 4.28
N HIS A 142 5.21 -13.47 3.09
CA HIS A 142 6.42 -14.27 2.98
C HIS A 142 7.63 -13.57 3.66
N PRO A 143 8.62 -14.33 4.17
CA PRO A 143 9.78 -13.77 4.88
C PRO A 143 10.55 -12.69 4.10
N ASN A 144 10.94 -11.60 4.77
CA ASN A 144 11.69 -10.47 4.19
C ASN A 144 12.96 -10.90 3.44
N PHE A 145 13.73 -11.83 4.01
CA PHE A 145 15.00 -12.25 3.41
C PHE A 145 14.81 -13.01 2.09
N ALA A 146 13.78 -13.86 2.03
CA ALA A 146 13.44 -14.60 0.81
C ALA A 146 12.83 -13.68 -0.26
N ASP A 147 12.07 -12.65 0.14
CA ASP A 147 11.38 -11.71 -0.77
C ASP A 147 10.74 -12.39 -1.99
N ILE A 148 9.89 -13.38 -1.72
CA ILE A 148 9.15 -14.09 -2.77
C ILE A 148 8.27 -13.09 -3.52
N SER A 149 8.50 -12.98 -4.81
CA SER A 149 7.88 -12.01 -5.70
C SER A 149 7.36 -12.67 -6.96
N ALA A 150 6.40 -12.00 -7.58
CA ALA A 150 5.80 -12.34 -8.85
C ALA A 150 6.20 -11.32 -9.93
N ASP A 151 6.33 -11.77 -11.18
CA ASP A 151 6.43 -10.88 -12.33
C ASP A 151 5.09 -10.88 -13.04
N ILE A 152 4.42 -9.73 -13.04
CA ILE A 152 3.09 -9.56 -13.63
C ILE A 152 3.19 -8.48 -14.71
N PRO A 153 2.58 -8.67 -15.89
CA PRO A 153 2.52 -7.65 -16.92
C PRO A 153 2.03 -6.31 -16.37
N LEU A 154 2.72 -5.22 -16.72
CA LEU A 154 2.39 -3.88 -16.22
C LEU A 154 0.96 -3.45 -16.62
N GLU A 155 0.46 -3.96 -17.76
CA GLU A 155 -0.87 -3.66 -18.30
C GLU A 155 -2.03 -4.29 -17.53
N ASP A 156 -1.76 -5.27 -16.66
CA ASP A 156 -2.78 -5.93 -15.85
C ASP A 156 -3.15 -5.10 -14.60
N PHE A 157 -2.35 -4.08 -14.27
CA PHE A 157 -2.62 -3.18 -13.15
C PHE A 157 -3.46 -1.98 -13.57
N PHE A 158 -4.48 -1.70 -12.77
CA PHE A 158 -5.33 -0.53 -12.94
C PHE A 158 -5.43 0.23 -11.63
N VAL A 159 -5.46 1.54 -11.74
CA VAL A 159 -5.58 2.47 -10.62
C VAL A 159 -6.73 3.43 -10.85
N LEU A 160 -7.23 4.02 -9.77
CA LEU A 160 -8.23 5.08 -9.82
C LEU A 160 -7.55 6.44 -9.77
N VAL A 161 -8.00 7.36 -10.62
CA VAL A 161 -7.48 8.73 -10.75
C VAL A 161 -8.66 9.69 -10.88
N GLY A 162 -8.40 10.99 -10.73
CA GLY A 162 -9.38 12.08 -10.64
C GLY A 162 -9.32 12.79 -9.28
N ASN A 163 -8.84 12.09 -8.23
CA ASN A 163 -8.68 12.65 -6.89
C ASN A 163 -7.67 13.80 -6.83
N GLU A 164 -6.67 13.81 -7.72
CA GLU A 164 -5.67 14.88 -7.85
C GLU A 164 -6.27 16.21 -8.29
N ALA A 165 -7.42 16.19 -8.98
CA ALA A 165 -8.11 17.37 -9.49
C ALA A 165 -9.51 17.58 -8.87
N GLY A 166 -9.92 16.70 -7.95
CA GLY A 166 -11.27 16.70 -7.39
C GLY A 166 -12.37 16.31 -8.39
N GLU A 167 -12.00 15.54 -9.42
CA GLU A 167 -12.90 15.04 -10.46
C GLU A 167 -13.46 13.66 -10.10
N ASP A 168 -14.46 13.20 -10.87
CA ASP A 168 -15.01 11.85 -10.75
C ASP A 168 -13.94 10.79 -11.00
N LEU A 169 -13.96 9.73 -10.19
CA LEU A 169 -12.96 8.67 -10.29
C LEU A 169 -13.12 7.88 -11.58
N ARG A 170 -12.00 7.69 -12.28
CA ARG A 170 -11.91 6.83 -13.46
C ARG A 170 -10.83 5.78 -13.31
N ARG A 171 -11.09 4.59 -13.82
CA ARG A 171 -10.15 3.47 -13.85
C ARG A 171 -9.22 3.59 -15.06
N VAL A 172 -7.92 3.60 -14.80
CA VAL A 172 -6.87 3.81 -15.81
C VAL A 172 -5.78 2.75 -15.63
N PRO A 173 -5.22 2.18 -16.70
CA PRO A 173 -4.14 1.23 -16.57
C PRO A 173 -2.86 1.92 -16.07
N LEU A 174 -2.07 1.23 -15.26
CA LEU A 174 -0.88 1.81 -14.61
C LEU A 174 0.16 2.30 -15.63
N ASN A 175 0.29 1.62 -16.77
CA ASN A 175 1.15 2.06 -17.86
C ASN A 175 0.74 3.42 -18.45
N GLU A 176 -0.54 3.80 -18.45
CA GLU A 176 -0.99 5.12 -18.91
C GLU A 176 -0.61 6.19 -17.90
N VAL A 177 -0.80 5.92 -16.60
CA VAL A 177 -0.39 6.85 -15.53
C VAL A 177 1.11 7.07 -15.56
N LEU A 178 1.92 6.02 -15.67
CA LEU A 178 3.38 6.15 -15.78
C LEU A 178 3.81 6.69 -17.15
N GLY A 179 3.02 6.48 -18.20
CA GLY A 179 3.24 7.01 -19.54
C GLY A 179 3.07 8.53 -19.62
N ASP A 180 2.20 9.09 -18.78
CA ASP A 180 1.90 10.52 -18.72
C ASP A 180 1.67 11.03 -17.29
N LEU A 181 2.59 10.75 -16.36
CA LEU A 181 2.44 11.08 -14.94
C LEU A 181 2.10 12.56 -14.73
N ARG A 182 2.66 13.45 -15.55
CA ARG A 182 2.40 14.90 -15.47
C ARG A 182 0.91 15.24 -15.57
N GLY A 183 0.12 14.47 -16.33
CA GLY A 183 -1.33 14.66 -16.45
C GLY A 183 -2.13 14.21 -15.22
N TYR A 184 -1.48 13.51 -14.29
CA TYR A 184 -2.06 12.91 -13.09
C TYR A 184 -1.51 13.54 -11.79
N LEU A 185 -0.90 14.72 -11.90
CA LEU A 185 -0.43 15.52 -10.77
C LEU A 185 -1.40 16.68 -10.52
N HIS A 186 -1.62 17.02 -9.25
CA HIS A 186 -2.32 18.24 -8.86
C HIS A 186 -1.53 19.50 -9.25
N GLU A 187 -0.20 19.47 -9.10
CA GLU A 187 0.71 20.52 -9.53
C GLU A 187 1.65 20.01 -10.64
N PRO A 188 1.21 19.93 -11.91
CA PRO A 188 2.04 19.46 -13.01
C PRO A 188 3.35 20.24 -13.21
N ASP A 189 3.37 21.51 -12.82
CA ASP A 189 4.54 22.39 -12.91
C ASP A 189 5.57 22.14 -11.79
N SER A 190 5.20 21.39 -10.74
CA SER A 190 6.13 20.92 -9.71
C SER A 190 7.15 19.92 -10.26
N TRP A 191 6.87 19.28 -11.40
CA TRP A 191 7.86 18.49 -12.14
C TRP A 191 8.50 19.37 -13.23
N PRO A 192 9.71 19.94 -13.04
CA PRO A 192 10.32 20.81 -14.01
C PRO A 192 10.69 20.07 -15.31
N GLY A 193 10.76 20.83 -16.41
CA GLY A 193 11.12 20.31 -17.73
C GLY A 193 9.91 19.92 -18.56
N ARG A 194 10.13 19.05 -19.56
CA ARG A 194 9.10 18.62 -20.53
C ARG A 194 8.84 17.12 -20.52
N VAL A 195 9.53 16.38 -19.65
CA VAL A 195 9.32 14.94 -19.50
C VAL A 195 7.94 14.72 -18.90
N ARG A 196 7.27 13.69 -19.41
CA ARG A 196 5.91 13.30 -19.00
C ARG A 196 5.83 11.85 -18.56
N SER A 197 6.71 11.00 -19.09
CA SER A 197 6.72 9.57 -18.83
C SER A 197 7.81 9.17 -17.84
N LEU A 198 7.48 8.23 -16.96
CA LEU A 198 8.40 7.45 -16.15
C LEU A 198 8.47 5.98 -16.62
N LEU A 199 8.08 5.68 -17.86
CA LEU A 199 8.28 4.34 -18.44
C LEU A 199 9.65 4.25 -19.12
N ALA A 200 10.27 3.08 -18.98
CA ALA A 200 11.40 2.61 -19.73
C ALA A 200 10.94 1.49 -20.68
N PRO A 201 10.58 1.77 -21.95
CA PRO A 201 9.88 0.81 -22.83
C PRO A 201 10.62 -0.50 -23.11
N ARG A 202 11.95 -0.54 -22.93
CA ARG A 202 12.75 -1.75 -23.10
C ARG A 202 12.78 -2.64 -21.85
N ARG A 203 12.30 -2.13 -20.72
CA ARG A 203 12.44 -2.70 -19.38
C ARG A 203 11.07 -2.98 -18.77
N ASP A 204 10.17 -2.01 -18.81
CA ASP A 204 8.91 -2.01 -18.06
C ASP A 204 7.80 -2.81 -18.80
N SER A 205 8.08 -4.07 -19.14
CA SER A 205 7.05 -5.02 -19.60
C SER A 205 6.28 -5.62 -18.42
N HIS A 206 6.98 -5.86 -17.31
CA HIS A 206 6.45 -6.42 -16.07
C HIS A 206 6.76 -5.51 -14.89
N VAL A 207 6.02 -5.69 -13.81
CA VAL A 207 6.30 -5.14 -12.49
C VAL A 207 6.68 -6.25 -11.52
N LEU A 208 7.53 -5.92 -10.56
CA LEU A 208 7.90 -6.81 -9.46
C LEU A 208 6.83 -6.74 -8.37
N VAL A 209 6.14 -7.84 -8.09
CA VAL A 209 4.95 -7.85 -7.23
C VAL A 209 5.19 -8.64 -5.96
N SER A 210 4.79 -8.09 -4.82
CA SER A 210 4.67 -8.79 -3.54
C SER A 210 3.27 -8.58 -2.96
N ALA A 211 2.78 -9.51 -2.15
CA ALA A 211 1.50 -9.36 -1.45
C ALA A 211 1.63 -9.58 0.07
N GLN A 212 0.80 -8.88 0.83
CA GLN A 212 0.79 -8.94 2.29
C GLN A 212 -0.56 -8.56 2.90
N ALA A 213 -0.81 -9.03 4.11
CA ALA A 213 -1.97 -8.66 4.91
C ALA A 213 -1.56 -7.74 6.07
N CYS A 214 -2.10 -6.53 6.13
CA CYS A 214 -1.80 -5.50 7.13
C CYS A 214 -2.92 -5.42 8.18
N PHE A 215 -2.58 -5.41 9.47
CA PHE A 215 -3.56 -5.42 10.55
C PHE A 215 -3.76 -4.03 11.16
N LEU A 216 -4.99 -3.55 11.19
CA LEU A 216 -5.35 -2.27 11.80
C LEU A 216 -6.05 -2.48 13.15
N PRO A 217 -5.74 -1.65 14.15
CA PRO A 217 -6.32 -1.73 15.48
C PRO A 217 -7.70 -1.05 15.48
N ILE A 218 -8.70 -1.63 14.81
CA ILE A 218 -10.03 -1.04 14.70
C ILE A 218 -10.92 -1.59 15.83
N PRO A 219 -11.41 -0.75 16.76
CA PRO A 219 -12.33 -1.18 17.81
C PRO A 219 -13.62 -1.78 17.23
N GLN A 220 -14.48 -2.31 18.09
CA GLN A 220 -15.79 -2.85 17.66
C GLN A 220 -16.71 -1.80 17.02
N GLU A 221 -16.44 -0.52 17.24
CA GLU A 221 -17.14 0.60 16.60
C GLU A 221 -16.11 1.70 16.31
N GLY A 222 -16.19 2.33 15.14
CA GLY A 222 -15.39 3.49 14.76
C GLY A 222 -14.30 3.22 13.72
N LEU A 223 -13.32 4.11 13.64
CA LEU A 223 -12.26 4.10 12.63
C LEU A 223 -10.88 4.00 13.28
N ALA A 224 -9.90 3.46 12.54
CA ALA A 224 -8.49 3.68 12.82
C ALA A 224 -7.90 4.61 11.75
N THR A 225 -7.18 5.65 12.17
CA THR A 225 -6.38 6.50 11.27
C THR A 225 -4.95 5.98 11.22
N PHE A 226 -4.39 5.83 10.02
CA PHE A 226 -3.07 5.25 9.83
C PHE A 226 -2.39 5.81 8.57
N ASN A 227 -1.08 5.56 8.46
CA ASN A 227 -0.32 5.81 7.24
C ASN A 227 0.59 4.61 6.93
N PRO A 228 0.69 4.20 5.66
CA PRO A 228 1.88 3.53 5.18
C PRO A 228 3.07 4.47 5.29
N VAL A 229 4.22 3.93 5.69
CA VAL A 229 5.46 4.67 5.87
C VAL A 229 6.56 3.93 5.12
N LEU A 230 7.30 4.66 4.30
CA LEU A 230 8.38 4.12 3.49
C LEU A 230 9.67 4.88 3.77
N PHE A 231 10.76 4.15 3.94
CA PHE A 231 12.10 4.70 3.98
C PHE A 231 12.94 4.00 2.95
N ASN A 232 13.55 4.76 2.05
CA ASN A 232 14.43 4.19 1.04
C ASN A 232 15.87 4.60 1.34
N TYR A 233 16.77 3.64 1.48
CA TYR A 233 18.15 3.88 1.98
C TYR A 233 18.99 4.73 1.03
N GLN A 234 18.60 4.81 -0.23
CA GLN A 234 19.27 5.62 -1.23
C GLN A 234 18.68 7.02 -1.30
N SER A 235 17.40 7.20 -1.03
CA SER A 235 16.66 8.46 -1.14
C SER A 235 17.11 9.53 -0.15
N ARG A 236 17.10 10.81 -0.61
CA ARG A 236 17.57 11.97 0.16
C ARG A 236 16.87 13.27 -0.22
N PRO A 237 16.97 14.30 0.64
CA PRO A 237 16.52 15.65 0.30
C PRO A 237 17.12 16.15 -1.01
N GLY A 238 16.24 16.45 -1.97
CA GLY A 238 16.60 16.93 -3.30
C GLY A 238 17.23 15.90 -4.24
N ASP A 239 17.37 14.63 -3.82
CA ASP A 239 17.91 13.53 -4.64
C ASP A 239 17.19 12.19 -4.33
N PRO A 240 15.86 12.11 -4.54
CA PRO A 240 15.07 10.91 -4.26
C PRO A 240 15.50 9.75 -5.19
N ALA A 241 15.56 8.54 -4.65
CA ALA A 241 15.83 7.33 -5.42
C ALA A 241 14.55 6.57 -5.81
N VAL A 242 13.41 6.94 -5.24
CA VAL A 242 12.10 6.37 -5.57
C VAL A 242 11.01 7.45 -5.52
N LEU A 243 10.09 7.37 -6.49
CA LEU A 243 8.75 7.95 -6.40
C LEU A 243 7.80 6.86 -5.93
N THR A 244 6.83 7.20 -5.08
CA THR A 244 5.74 6.31 -4.71
C THR A 244 4.42 6.74 -5.35
N LEU A 245 3.62 5.77 -5.80
CA LEU A 245 2.20 5.94 -6.04
C LEU A 245 1.43 5.12 -4.99
N LEU A 246 0.62 5.79 -4.18
CA LEU A 246 -0.29 5.19 -3.22
C LEU A 246 -1.68 5.13 -3.86
N ALA A 247 -2.10 3.94 -4.33
CA ALA A 247 -3.39 3.75 -4.97
C ALA A 247 -4.37 3.04 -4.03
N THR A 248 -5.57 3.60 -3.90
CA THR A 248 -6.66 3.12 -3.05
C THR A 248 -7.96 3.08 -3.84
N ARG A 249 -9.05 2.59 -3.23
CA ARG A 249 -10.40 2.70 -3.83
C ARG A 249 -10.90 4.13 -4.02
N GLU A 250 -10.23 5.13 -3.44
CA GLU A 250 -10.63 6.55 -3.51
C GLU A 250 -9.76 7.37 -4.47
N GLY A 251 -8.73 6.76 -5.07
CA GLY A 251 -7.81 7.45 -5.98
C GLY A 251 -6.33 7.10 -5.75
N THR A 252 -5.45 7.80 -6.45
CA THR A 252 -4.00 7.58 -6.46
C THR A 252 -3.23 8.84 -6.10
N SER A 253 -2.20 8.70 -5.27
CA SER A 253 -1.40 9.84 -4.77
C SER A 253 0.07 9.63 -5.09
N ALA A 254 0.73 10.63 -5.68
CA ALA A 254 2.12 10.54 -6.09
C ALA A 254 3.03 11.34 -5.14
N THR A 255 4.07 10.71 -4.59
CA THR A 255 4.96 11.37 -3.62
C THR A 255 6.40 10.91 -3.79
N VAL A 256 7.34 11.84 -3.95
CA VAL A 256 8.78 11.54 -3.94
C VAL A 256 9.25 11.22 -2.53
N ILE A 257 10.17 10.25 -2.40
CA ILE A 257 10.73 9.88 -1.09
C ILE A 257 12.04 10.61 -0.87
N ASP A 258 12.12 11.39 0.20
CA ASP A 258 13.35 12.08 0.61
C ASP A 258 13.78 11.77 2.06
N ASN A 259 13.00 10.95 2.77
CA ASN A 259 13.19 10.53 4.15
C ASN A 259 13.21 11.68 5.19
N GLN A 260 12.76 12.89 4.85
CA GLN A 260 12.74 14.04 5.77
C GLN A 260 11.37 14.64 5.98
N ARG A 261 10.60 14.79 4.91
CA ARG A 261 9.27 15.39 5.00
C ARG A 261 8.28 14.46 5.69
N ASP A 262 7.14 15.02 6.09
CA ASP A 262 5.98 14.24 6.51
C ASP A 262 6.23 13.27 7.68
N GLY A 263 7.22 13.57 8.54
CA GLY A 263 7.45 12.85 9.80
C GLY A 263 6.33 13.06 10.82
N PHE A 264 6.26 12.20 11.84
CA PHE A 264 5.22 12.26 12.87
C PHE A 264 5.53 13.32 13.94
N GLU A 265 4.49 13.93 14.52
CA GLU A 265 4.63 14.87 15.66
C GLU A 265 5.16 14.17 16.93
N ALA A 266 4.91 12.87 17.06
CA ALA A 266 5.46 12.00 18.11
C ALA A 266 7.01 11.96 18.16
N GLY A 267 7.69 12.53 17.15
CA GLY A 267 9.14 12.43 16.98
C GLY A 267 9.59 11.04 16.52
N GLN A 268 10.92 10.87 16.34
CA GLN A 268 11.66 9.63 16.03
C GLN A 268 10.84 8.56 15.27
N THR A 269 10.50 8.84 14.00
CA THR A 269 9.92 7.82 13.12
C THR A 269 10.84 7.55 11.95
N TRP A 270 11.07 6.27 11.73
CA TRP A 270 11.71 5.74 10.53
C TRP A 270 10.79 5.97 9.33
N GLY A 271 11.25 6.74 8.34
CA GLY A 271 10.57 6.86 7.05
C GLY A 271 9.61 8.02 6.90
N GLN A 272 9.14 8.17 5.68
CA GLN A 272 8.23 9.21 5.23
C GLN A 272 6.81 8.67 5.19
N ARG A 273 5.87 9.39 5.83
CA ARG A 273 4.45 9.05 5.73
C ARG A 273 3.94 9.25 4.32
N LEU A 274 3.11 8.31 3.90
CA LEU A 274 2.35 8.42 2.67
C LEU A 274 0.92 8.82 2.98
N PHE A 275 0.45 9.81 2.24
CA PHE A 275 -0.87 10.41 2.41
C PHE A 275 -1.71 10.21 1.16
N PHE A 276 -3.03 10.30 1.34
CA PHE A 276 -3.96 10.46 0.23
C PHE A 276 -3.99 11.91 -0.24
N ASN A 277 -3.90 12.13 -1.55
CA ASN A 277 -4.07 13.41 -2.22
C ASN A 277 -5.55 13.66 -2.51
N LYS A 278 -6.13 14.62 -1.78
CA LYS A 278 -7.48 15.13 -2.00
C LYS A 278 -7.38 16.51 -2.65
N ASN A 279 -7.19 16.53 -3.96
CA ASN A 279 -7.11 17.75 -4.77
C ASN A 279 -6.12 18.79 -4.20
N GLY A 280 -4.88 18.37 -3.97
CA GLY A 280 -3.82 19.21 -3.43
C GLY A 280 -3.73 19.25 -1.91
N GLU A 281 -4.66 18.61 -1.21
CA GLU A 281 -4.67 18.52 0.26
C GLU A 281 -4.37 17.10 0.72
N ARG A 282 -3.50 16.94 1.72
CA ARG A 282 -3.13 15.63 2.27
C ARG A 282 -4.12 15.19 3.34
N ALA A 283 -4.44 13.91 3.36
CA ALA A 283 -5.21 13.26 4.41
C ALA A 283 -4.63 11.88 4.74
N SER A 284 -4.54 11.53 6.02
CA SER A 284 -4.19 10.17 6.43
C SER A 284 -5.24 9.16 5.98
N LEU A 285 -4.86 7.90 5.84
CA LEU A 285 -5.81 6.84 5.52
C LEU A 285 -6.64 6.48 6.76
N THR A 286 -7.85 6.01 6.50
CA THR A 286 -8.75 5.47 7.53
C THR A 286 -9.10 4.04 7.21
N GLY A 287 -9.29 3.24 8.26
CA GLY A 287 -9.83 1.89 8.18
C GLY A 287 -11.12 1.79 8.98
N GLN A 288 -12.16 1.24 8.36
CA GLN A 288 -13.45 0.88 8.98
C GLN A 288 -13.65 -0.63 8.90
N ARG A 289 -14.30 -1.24 9.89
CA ARG A 289 -14.75 -2.63 9.76
C ARG A 289 -15.71 -2.77 8.58
N LEU A 290 -15.61 -3.88 7.85
CA LEU A 290 -16.54 -4.16 6.75
C LEU A 290 -17.98 -4.25 7.24
N SER A 291 -18.20 -4.89 8.39
CA SER A 291 -19.53 -4.98 9.04
C SER A 291 -20.16 -3.60 9.35
N ASP A 292 -19.37 -2.66 9.86
CA ASP A 292 -19.81 -1.28 10.10
C ASP A 292 -20.13 -0.56 8.77
N PHE A 293 -19.25 -0.66 7.78
CA PHE A 293 -19.43 -0.03 6.47
C PHE A 293 -20.71 -0.52 5.76
N GLN A 294 -21.03 -1.81 5.86
CA GLN A 294 -22.25 -2.39 5.30
C GLN A 294 -23.52 -1.90 6.00
N THR A 295 -23.42 -1.55 7.28
CA THR A 295 -24.54 -1.01 8.06
C THR A 295 -24.79 0.47 7.75
N ASP A 296 -23.72 1.22 7.50
CA ASP A 296 -23.77 2.65 7.16
C ASP A 296 -24.26 2.92 5.73
N GLN A 297 -24.19 1.92 4.84
CA GLN A 297 -24.78 2.01 3.51
C GLN A 297 -26.31 2.17 3.65
N PRO A 298 -26.91 3.23 3.06
CA PRO A 298 -28.36 3.40 3.12
C PRO A 298 -29.03 2.21 2.42
N THR A 299 -29.64 1.33 3.22
CA THR A 299 -30.56 0.30 2.73
C THR A 299 -31.57 0.97 1.79
N GLY A 300 -31.64 0.44 0.57
CA GLY A 300 -32.29 1.02 -0.61
C GLY A 300 -33.41 2.03 -0.35
N GLN A 301 -33.33 3.17 -1.04
CA GLN A 301 -34.52 3.96 -1.34
C GLN A 301 -35.65 3.02 -1.75
N THR A 302 -36.78 3.17 -1.08
CA THR A 302 -38.04 2.50 -1.37
C THR A 302 -38.52 3.02 -2.73
N GLU A 303 -37.96 2.51 -3.81
CA GLU A 303 -38.36 2.85 -5.16
C GLU A 303 -39.58 2.02 -5.60
N ASN A 304 -40.50 2.72 -6.27
CA ASN A 304 -41.79 2.23 -6.74
C ASN A 304 -41.72 0.87 -7.45
N PRO A 305 -42.72 -0.03 -7.24
CA PRO A 305 -42.73 -1.39 -7.80
C PRO A 305 -42.92 -1.50 -9.33
N ASP A 306 -42.96 -0.40 -10.08
CA ASP A 306 -43.32 -0.40 -11.52
C ASP A 306 -42.22 0.14 -12.47
N SER A 307 -40.98 0.25 -12.03
CA SER A 307 -39.85 0.60 -12.92
C SER A 307 -39.01 -0.64 -13.26
N PRO A 308 -38.92 -1.09 -14.52
CA PRO A 308 -38.07 -2.21 -14.89
C PRO A 308 -36.60 -1.78 -14.84
N ARG A 309 -35.82 -2.42 -13.95
CA ARG A 309 -34.36 -2.26 -13.87
C ARG A 309 -33.68 -2.83 -15.14
N PRO A 310 -32.75 -2.12 -15.78
CA PRO A 310 -31.65 -2.76 -16.50
C PRO A 310 -30.54 -3.09 -15.48
N GLY A 311 -30.26 -4.38 -15.26
CA GLY A 311 -29.07 -4.84 -14.55
C GLY A 311 -29.07 -4.62 -13.04
N GLY A 312 -29.91 -5.34 -12.30
CA GLY A 312 -29.77 -5.48 -10.86
C GLY A 312 -28.98 -6.74 -10.53
N GLU A 313 -27.66 -6.62 -10.44
CA GLU A 313 -26.83 -7.56 -9.67
C GLU A 313 -26.85 -7.13 -8.20
N ALA A 314 -26.98 -8.12 -7.32
CA ALA A 314 -27.13 -7.89 -5.90
C ALA A 314 -25.86 -7.27 -5.32
N VAL A 315 -26.02 -6.46 -4.26
CA VAL A 315 -24.95 -5.80 -3.50
C VAL A 315 -23.98 -6.80 -2.81
N GLU A 316 -24.15 -8.10 -3.04
CA GLU A 316 -23.26 -9.18 -2.56
C GLU A 316 -22.03 -9.42 -3.47
N GLU A 317 -21.92 -8.80 -4.65
CA GLU A 317 -20.92 -9.16 -5.67
C GLU A 317 -19.67 -8.24 -5.79
N ASN A 318 -19.47 -7.21 -4.95
CA ASN A 318 -18.33 -6.30 -5.15
C ASN A 318 -17.68 -5.76 -3.87
N SER A 319 -17.42 -6.63 -2.88
CA SER A 319 -16.49 -6.30 -1.77
C SER A 319 -15.02 -6.39 -2.18
N GLU A 320 -14.73 -6.85 -3.40
CA GLU A 320 -13.36 -6.97 -3.92
C GLU A 320 -12.72 -5.58 -4.08
N GLY A 321 -11.56 -5.39 -3.47
CA GLY A 321 -10.79 -4.14 -3.55
C GLY A 321 -11.14 -3.08 -2.49
N LEU A 322 -12.19 -3.26 -1.67
CA LEU A 322 -12.53 -2.29 -0.61
C LEU A 322 -11.44 -2.15 0.46
N ASN A 323 -10.69 -3.22 0.70
CA ASN A 323 -9.62 -3.31 1.68
C ASN A 323 -8.22 -3.34 1.05
N LEU A 324 -8.09 -2.93 -0.22
CA LEU A 324 -6.86 -3.04 -0.98
C LEU A 324 -6.19 -1.68 -1.13
N VAL A 325 -4.88 -1.66 -0.91
CA VAL A 325 -4.00 -0.54 -1.25
C VAL A 325 -2.84 -1.09 -2.07
N LEU A 326 -2.52 -0.43 -3.17
CA LEU A 326 -1.28 -0.67 -3.91
C LEU A 326 -0.26 0.39 -3.52
N LEU A 327 0.89 -0.05 -3.04
CA LEU A 327 2.05 0.82 -2.93
C LEU A 327 3.00 0.53 -4.08
N ILE A 328 3.17 1.49 -4.97
CA ILE A 328 3.95 1.33 -6.19
C ILE A 328 5.22 2.17 -6.06
N GLN A 329 6.39 1.54 -6.10
CA GLN A 329 7.68 2.21 -6.10
C GLN A 329 8.21 2.29 -7.54
N VAL A 330 8.49 3.51 -8.00
CA VAL A 330 9.09 3.82 -9.29
C VAL A 330 10.52 4.32 -9.04
N PRO A 331 11.55 3.51 -9.33
CA PRO A 331 12.93 3.91 -9.11
C PRO A 331 13.35 5.11 -9.96
N LEU A 332 14.06 6.04 -9.35
CA LEU A 332 14.51 7.31 -9.91
C LEU A 332 16.03 7.41 -9.90
N LYS A 333 16.57 8.08 -10.93
CA LYS A 333 18.02 8.33 -11.03
C LYS A 333 18.45 9.34 -10.00
N GLN A 334 19.49 9.01 -9.27
CA GLN A 334 20.15 9.93 -8.37
C GLN A 334 21.20 10.76 -9.11
N ARG A 335 21.22 12.07 -8.87
CA ARG A 335 22.14 13.02 -9.49
C ARG A 335 23.55 12.90 -8.92
N ASN A 336 23.65 12.58 -7.64
CA ASN A 336 24.92 12.33 -6.97
C ASN A 336 24.93 10.91 -6.41
N VAL A 337 25.67 10.00 -7.06
CA VAL A 337 26.02 8.68 -6.49
C VAL A 337 27.08 8.83 -5.38
N ARG A 338 26.91 9.82 -4.50
CA ARG A 338 27.60 9.88 -3.21
C ARG A 338 26.70 9.10 -2.26
N GLN A 339 27.15 7.98 -1.73
CA GLN A 339 26.35 7.08 -0.88
C GLN A 339 26.20 7.59 0.57
N ASN A 340 25.71 8.80 0.81
CA ASN A 340 25.38 9.26 2.17
C ASN A 340 24.30 8.36 2.83
N TRP A 341 24.66 7.64 3.89
CA TRP A 341 23.74 6.84 4.70
C TRP A 341 23.61 7.49 6.08
N SER A 342 22.35 7.69 6.51
CA SER A 342 21.99 8.41 7.75
C SER A 342 21.88 7.45 8.94
N MET A 343 22.23 7.95 10.14
CA MET A 343 22.26 7.22 11.43
C MET A 343 20.81 6.85 11.82
N MET A 344 20.49 5.85 12.66
CA MET A 344 21.22 5.10 13.69
C MET A 344 20.33 3.93 14.19
N ASP A 345 20.94 3.02 14.94
CA ASP A 345 20.41 2.12 15.99
C ASP A 345 19.01 1.51 15.82
N GLU A 346 19.02 0.24 15.40
CA GLU A 346 17.93 -0.72 15.54
C GLU A 346 17.70 -1.04 17.04
N GLU A 347 17.05 -0.15 17.79
CA GLU A 347 16.28 -0.59 18.95
C GLU A 347 14.96 -1.13 18.44
N ALA A 348 14.94 -2.43 18.11
CA ALA A 348 13.71 -3.20 18.13
C ALA A 348 13.09 -3.00 19.51
N ALA A 349 12.08 -2.14 19.60
CA ALA A 349 11.32 -1.94 20.82
C ALA A 349 10.85 -3.33 21.27
N LEU A 350 11.44 -3.82 22.36
CA LEU A 350 10.96 -5.02 23.03
C LEU A 350 9.54 -4.70 23.47
N ALA A 351 8.57 -5.21 22.72
CA ALA A 351 7.17 -5.17 23.11
C ALA A 351 7.07 -5.72 24.55
N PRO A 352 6.38 -5.02 25.47
CA PRO A 352 6.22 -5.51 26.82
C PRO A 352 5.60 -6.91 26.79
N ALA A 353 6.06 -7.78 27.68
CA ALA A 353 5.53 -9.14 27.80
C ALA A 353 4.00 -9.12 27.88
N ALA A 354 3.36 -9.76 26.91
CA ALA A 354 1.92 -9.74 26.76
C ALA A 354 1.23 -10.33 28.01
N PRO A 355 0.13 -9.72 28.50
CA PRO A 355 -0.79 -10.44 29.37
C PRO A 355 -1.33 -11.67 28.62
N GLN A 356 -1.45 -12.81 29.30
CA GLN A 356 -2.02 -14.04 28.73
C GLN A 356 -3.30 -13.73 27.96
N ALA A 357 -3.30 -14.03 26.66
CA ALA A 357 -4.49 -13.96 25.83
C ALA A 357 -5.60 -14.77 26.49
N SER A 358 -6.66 -14.08 26.89
CA SER A 358 -7.94 -14.71 27.18
C SER A 358 -8.35 -15.56 25.97
N ARG A 359 -8.97 -16.73 26.19
CA ARG A 359 -9.53 -17.63 25.16
C ARG A 359 -10.71 -17.00 24.38
N VAL A 360 -10.53 -15.80 23.88
CA VAL A 360 -11.49 -15.06 23.07
C VAL A 360 -11.23 -15.46 21.62
N GLY A 361 -12.29 -15.67 20.85
CA GLY A 361 -12.17 -15.98 19.42
C GLY A 361 -11.59 -14.79 18.65
N SER A 362 -11.00 -15.08 17.50
CA SER A 362 -10.62 -14.05 16.52
C SER A 362 -11.83 -13.20 16.15
N ASP A 363 -11.59 -11.90 15.96
CA ASP A 363 -12.56 -10.93 15.45
C ASP A 363 -12.08 -10.27 14.15
N VAL A 364 -11.16 -10.95 13.44
CA VAL A 364 -10.55 -10.46 12.21
C VAL A 364 -11.59 -10.40 11.10
N GLU A 365 -11.63 -9.27 10.40
CA GLU A 365 -12.41 -9.09 9.17
C GLU A 365 -11.68 -8.14 8.22
N ALA A 366 -12.22 -7.90 7.01
CA ALA A 366 -11.67 -6.91 6.10
C ALA A 366 -11.83 -5.48 6.65
N ALA A 367 -10.81 -4.65 6.49
CA ALA A 367 -10.89 -3.23 6.81
C ALA A 367 -11.12 -2.41 5.53
N VAL A 368 -12.27 -1.77 5.39
CA VAL A 368 -12.57 -0.87 4.28
C VAL A 368 -11.69 0.38 4.43
N ILE A 369 -10.94 0.70 3.38
CA ILE A 369 -10.01 1.83 3.37
C ILE A 369 -10.69 3.09 2.89
N GLY A 370 -10.42 4.22 3.53
CA GLY A 370 -10.79 5.56 3.07
C GLY A 370 -9.71 6.58 3.43
N HIS A 371 -10.07 7.86 3.43
CA HIS A 371 -9.23 8.95 3.94
C HIS A 371 -9.90 9.69 5.11
N GLY A 372 -9.07 10.36 5.92
CA GLY A 372 -9.47 11.15 7.07
C GLY A 372 -9.76 12.61 6.74
N ALA A 373 -9.69 13.46 7.77
CA ALA A 373 -9.74 14.90 7.59
C ALA A 373 -8.50 15.44 6.86
N VAL A 374 -8.63 16.61 6.26
CA VAL A 374 -7.50 17.32 5.63
C VAL A 374 -6.53 17.79 6.70
N GLU A 375 -5.24 17.55 6.48
CA GLU A 375 -4.11 17.85 7.38
C GLU A 375 -3.17 18.95 6.83
N GLY A 376 -3.53 19.56 5.70
CA GLY A 376 -2.78 20.62 5.02
C GLY A 376 -2.35 20.24 3.60
N PRO A 377 -1.44 21.01 2.98
CA PRO A 377 -1.09 20.83 1.58
C PRO A 377 -0.39 19.49 1.33
N PHE A 378 -0.73 18.87 0.20
CA PHE A 378 -0.09 17.67 -0.31
C PHE A 378 1.16 18.03 -1.11
N THR A 379 2.24 17.27 -0.91
CA THR A 379 3.50 17.50 -1.63
C THR A 379 3.79 16.36 -2.60
N GLU A 380 3.82 16.68 -3.90
CA GLU A 380 4.03 15.70 -4.98
C GLU A 380 5.51 15.53 -5.37
N ILE A 381 5.95 16.26 -6.40
CA ILE A 381 7.30 16.19 -6.99
C ILE A 381 8.20 17.32 -6.47
N ASP A 382 7.63 18.36 -5.87
CA ASP A 382 8.35 19.36 -5.07
C ASP A 382 9.49 20.06 -5.83
N GLY A 383 9.24 20.44 -7.09
CA GLY A 383 10.22 21.14 -7.93
C GLY A 383 11.36 20.24 -8.42
N MET A 384 11.32 18.92 -8.18
CA MET A 384 12.43 18.03 -8.49
C MET A 384 12.38 17.51 -9.93
N ALA A 385 13.43 17.77 -10.71
CA ALA A 385 13.61 17.15 -12.04
C ALA A 385 13.98 15.66 -11.90
N ILE A 386 12.97 14.84 -11.59
CA ILE A 386 13.07 13.39 -11.47
C ILE A 386 13.18 12.73 -12.85
N GLU A 387 13.87 11.60 -12.92
CA GLU A 387 14.02 10.76 -14.11
C GLU A 387 13.95 9.29 -13.70
N ARG A 388 13.24 8.46 -14.46
CA ARG A 388 13.14 7.01 -14.25
C ARG A 388 14.52 6.34 -14.33
N ASP A 389 14.84 5.46 -13.37
CA ASP A 389 16.07 4.65 -13.37
C ASP A 389 15.84 3.21 -13.88
N PRO A 390 16.08 2.93 -15.17
CA PRO A 390 15.75 1.65 -15.77
C PRO A 390 16.56 0.47 -15.18
N ASP A 391 17.62 0.72 -14.41
CA ASP A 391 18.41 -0.34 -13.79
C ASP A 391 17.61 -1.11 -12.72
N TYR A 392 16.50 -0.56 -12.23
CA TYR A 392 15.64 -1.22 -11.25
C TYR A 392 14.20 -1.39 -11.79
N PRO A 393 13.51 -2.50 -11.50
CA PRO A 393 12.10 -2.69 -11.85
C PRO A 393 11.19 -1.72 -11.07
N ILE A 394 10.00 -1.46 -11.61
CA ILE A 394 8.90 -0.89 -10.82
C ILE A 394 8.39 -2.00 -9.90
N ARG A 395 8.21 -1.69 -8.61
CA ARG A 395 7.67 -2.64 -7.63
C ARG A 395 6.25 -2.27 -7.25
N VAL A 396 5.35 -3.25 -7.22
CA VAL A 396 3.98 -3.12 -6.73
C VAL A 396 3.81 -4.01 -5.50
N THR A 397 3.55 -3.38 -4.37
CA THR A 397 3.27 -4.07 -3.12
C THR A 397 1.75 -4.04 -2.89
N VAL A 398 1.11 -5.20 -2.99
CA VAL A 398 -0.34 -5.39 -2.77
C VAL A 398 -0.62 -5.57 -1.28
N GLN A 399 -1.36 -4.65 -0.68
CA GLN A 399 -1.70 -4.68 0.74
C GLN A 399 -3.19 -4.96 0.94
N PHE A 400 -3.50 -6.05 1.62
CA PHE A 400 -4.86 -6.35 2.09
C PHE A 400 -5.00 -5.95 3.55
N TYR A 401 -5.91 -5.03 3.84
CA TYR A 401 -6.11 -4.54 5.20
C TYR A 401 -7.14 -5.38 5.96
N LYS A 402 -6.81 -5.70 7.21
CA LYS A 402 -7.60 -6.50 8.14
C LYS A 402 -7.87 -5.70 9.41
N ALA A 403 -9.11 -5.69 9.87
CA ALA A 403 -9.53 -5.07 11.13
C ALA A 403 -9.44 -6.08 12.27
N THR A 404 -8.96 -5.66 13.45
CA THR A 404 -9.10 -6.44 14.70
C THR A 404 -9.18 -5.53 15.91
N SER A 405 -9.95 -5.92 16.93
CA SER A 405 -10.03 -5.22 18.21
C SER A 405 -9.29 -5.95 19.33
N ASN A 406 -8.84 -7.17 19.08
CA ASN A 406 -8.27 -8.05 20.10
C ASN A 406 -6.90 -8.62 19.73
N GLY A 407 -6.42 -8.43 18.49
CA GLY A 407 -5.12 -8.93 18.03
C GLY A 407 -5.02 -10.45 17.99
N VAL A 408 -6.16 -11.16 18.00
CA VAL A 408 -6.21 -12.62 17.96
C VAL A 408 -6.52 -13.07 16.55
N VAL A 409 -5.70 -13.97 16.03
CA VAL A 409 -5.85 -14.61 14.72
C VAL A 409 -6.15 -16.09 14.91
N SER A 410 -7.07 -16.61 14.11
CA SER A 410 -7.43 -18.03 14.05
C SER A 410 -6.74 -18.72 12.88
N GLU A 411 -6.79 -20.06 12.86
CA GLU A 411 -6.33 -20.85 11.71
C GLU A 411 -7.09 -20.49 10.43
N ALA A 412 -8.40 -20.23 10.53
CA ALA A 412 -9.22 -19.83 9.39
C ALA A 412 -8.77 -18.49 8.80
N ASP A 413 -8.46 -17.51 9.65
CA ASP A 413 -7.96 -16.19 9.20
C ASP A 413 -6.63 -16.34 8.46
N MET A 414 -5.74 -17.19 8.96
CA MET A 414 -4.43 -17.42 8.34
C MET A 414 -4.53 -18.14 7.00
N VAL A 415 -5.43 -19.12 6.89
CA VAL A 415 -5.73 -19.79 5.62
C VAL A 415 -6.34 -18.80 4.61
N GLU A 416 -7.25 -17.93 5.04
CA GLU A 416 -7.81 -16.90 4.17
C GLU A 416 -6.73 -15.92 3.70
N ILE A 417 -5.87 -15.44 4.60
CA ILE A 417 -4.73 -14.56 4.27
C ILE A 417 -3.81 -15.24 3.26
N ARG A 418 -3.46 -16.51 3.49
CA ARG A 418 -2.62 -17.28 2.57
C ARG A 418 -3.26 -17.38 1.19
N GLN A 419 -4.56 -17.67 1.12
CA GLN A 419 -5.28 -17.72 -0.15
C GLN A 419 -5.34 -16.35 -0.86
N GLN A 420 -5.52 -15.25 -0.12
CA GLN A 420 -5.50 -13.91 -0.69
C GLN A 420 -4.12 -13.55 -1.27
N ILE A 421 -3.05 -13.90 -0.55
CA ILE A 421 -1.68 -13.75 -1.03
C ILE A 421 -1.50 -14.60 -2.29
N ASP A 422 -1.77 -15.91 -2.25
CA ASP A 422 -1.56 -16.83 -3.38
C ASP A 422 -2.29 -16.39 -4.66
N ARG A 423 -3.48 -15.78 -4.54
CA ARG A 423 -4.21 -15.25 -5.71
C ARG A 423 -3.44 -14.17 -6.47
N VAL A 424 -2.68 -13.31 -5.79
CA VAL A 424 -1.86 -12.28 -6.45
C VAL A 424 -0.76 -12.93 -7.31
N TYR A 425 -0.26 -14.09 -6.89
CA TYR A 425 0.81 -14.81 -7.58
C TYR A 425 0.28 -15.80 -8.65
N ALA A 426 -1.03 -16.07 -8.68
CA ALA A 426 -1.61 -17.10 -9.53
C ALA A 426 -1.54 -16.78 -11.03
N ASP A 427 -1.64 -15.50 -11.38
CA ASP A 427 -1.61 -15.01 -12.77
C ASP A 427 -0.23 -14.48 -13.18
N ALA A 428 0.81 -14.73 -12.38
CA ALA A 428 2.16 -14.28 -12.66
C ALA A 428 2.86 -15.17 -13.70
N ASP A 429 3.61 -14.54 -14.60
CA ASP A 429 4.45 -15.26 -15.58
C ASP A 429 5.64 -15.94 -14.88
N TYR A 430 6.10 -15.37 -13.76
CA TYR A 430 7.18 -15.89 -12.93
C TYR A 430 6.89 -15.69 -11.46
N VAL A 431 7.24 -16.67 -10.63
CA VAL A 431 7.21 -16.59 -9.17
C VAL A 431 8.50 -17.15 -8.60
N GLY A 432 9.16 -16.41 -7.71
CA GLY A 432 10.39 -16.84 -7.05
C GLY A 432 11.07 -15.72 -6.27
N SER A 433 12.28 -15.99 -5.81
CA SER A 433 13.12 -15.00 -5.12
C SER A 433 14.15 -14.40 -6.05
N LEU A 434 14.27 -13.07 -6.07
CA LEU A 434 15.40 -12.39 -6.71
C LEU A 434 16.63 -12.29 -5.78
N VAL A 435 16.58 -12.91 -4.60
CA VAL A 435 17.62 -12.82 -3.56
C VAL A 435 18.27 -14.17 -3.31
N VAL A 436 17.48 -15.23 -3.13
CA VAL A 436 17.98 -16.55 -2.72
C VAL A 436 18.05 -17.58 -3.85
N ASP A 437 17.35 -17.38 -4.96
CA ASP A 437 17.38 -18.33 -6.09
C ASP A 437 18.60 -18.12 -7.01
N GLY A 438 19.34 -17.01 -6.81
CA GLY A 438 20.49 -16.64 -7.62
C GLY A 438 20.12 -15.98 -8.95
N PRO A 439 21.06 -15.88 -9.91
CA PRO A 439 20.83 -15.26 -11.21
C PRO A 439 19.63 -15.85 -11.95
N SER A 440 18.74 -14.98 -12.43
CA SER A 440 17.54 -15.34 -13.16
C SER A 440 17.41 -14.52 -14.45
N ASP A 441 16.67 -15.04 -15.43
CA ASP A 441 16.30 -14.27 -16.63
C ASP A 441 14.95 -13.56 -16.45
N ARG A 442 14.55 -13.30 -15.20
CA ARG A 442 13.26 -12.66 -14.88
C ARG A 442 13.24 -11.23 -15.42
N PRO A 443 12.15 -10.78 -16.06
CA PRO A 443 12.05 -9.43 -16.61
C PRO A 443 12.23 -8.33 -15.56
N THR A 444 12.00 -8.64 -14.29
CA THR A 444 12.11 -7.70 -13.18
C THR A 444 13.45 -7.77 -12.44
N GLU A 445 14.36 -8.66 -12.80
CA GLU A 445 15.69 -8.73 -12.16
C GLU A 445 16.48 -7.44 -12.42
N HIS A 446 16.83 -6.68 -11.39
CA HIS A 446 17.55 -5.41 -11.53
C HIS A 446 18.84 -5.56 -12.36
N ASP A 447 19.33 -4.51 -13.00
CA ASP A 447 20.60 -4.47 -13.73
C ASP A 447 21.77 -4.10 -12.79
N GLY A 448 23.01 -4.11 -13.30
CA GLY A 448 24.19 -3.77 -12.51
C GLY A 448 24.70 -4.90 -11.59
N PRO A 449 25.65 -4.59 -10.67
CA PRO A 449 26.29 -5.58 -9.80
C PRO A 449 25.27 -6.34 -8.94
N LYS A 450 25.47 -7.66 -8.81
CA LYS A 450 24.58 -8.55 -8.06
C LYS A 450 25.15 -9.06 -6.74
N ASP A 451 26.43 -8.83 -6.52
CA ASP A 451 27.14 -9.23 -5.33
C ASP A 451 27.38 -8.02 -4.42
N GLU A 452 27.25 -8.22 -3.12
CA GLU A 452 27.57 -7.20 -2.12
C GLU A 452 29.06 -6.83 -2.19
N PRO A 453 29.40 -5.55 -2.41
CA PRO A 453 30.79 -5.10 -2.40
C PRO A 453 31.46 -5.38 -1.05
N ALA A 454 32.70 -5.86 -1.08
CA ALA A 454 33.46 -6.18 0.14
C ALA A 454 33.66 -4.99 1.09
N ASP A 455 33.56 -3.76 0.57
CA ASP A 455 33.69 -2.52 1.33
C ASP A 455 32.34 -1.86 1.66
N TRP A 456 31.20 -2.54 1.45
CA TRP A 456 29.85 -2.00 1.65
C TRP A 456 29.66 -1.41 3.05
N TRP A 457 29.91 -2.20 4.10
CA TRP A 457 29.74 -1.75 5.49
C TRP A 457 30.76 -0.68 5.91
N GLN A 458 31.96 -0.70 5.35
CA GLN A 458 32.97 0.34 5.61
C GLN A 458 32.49 1.67 5.05
N ARG A 459 31.99 1.67 3.81
CA ARG A 459 31.32 2.83 3.23
C ARG A 459 30.14 3.23 4.12
N PHE A 460 29.34 2.26 4.57
CA PHE A 460 28.22 2.53 5.46
C PHE A 460 28.63 3.35 6.65
N TRP A 461 29.45 2.77 7.52
CA TRP A 461 29.83 3.40 8.76
C TRP A 461 30.68 4.65 8.55
N TRP A 462 31.36 4.81 7.42
CA TRP A 462 32.06 6.05 7.08
C TRP A 462 31.09 7.20 6.82
N PHE A 463 30.07 6.96 6.00
CA PHE A 463 29.04 7.97 5.73
C PHE A 463 28.21 8.29 6.97
N GLN A 464 27.90 7.28 7.78
CA GLN A 464 27.20 7.46 9.05
C GLN A 464 27.91 8.45 9.97
N ARG A 465 29.25 8.45 9.96
CA ARG A 465 30.08 9.33 10.79
C ARG A 465 30.33 10.71 10.18
N GLY A 466 29.57 11.11 9.16
CA GLY A 466 29.71 12.43 8.54
C GLY A 466 30.88 12.56 7.57
N GLY A 467 31.53 11.44 7.20
CA GLY A 467 32.57 11.42 6.17
C GLY A 467 33.88 12.13 6.52
N GLU A 468 34.20 12.29 7.80
CA GLU A 468 35.51 12.84 8.21
C GLU A 468 36.59 11.75 8.16
N GLU A 469 37.66 11.99 7.40
CA GLU A 469 38.90 11.22 7.51
C GLU A 469 39.55 11.55 8.86
N GLU A 470 39.71 10.55 9.74
CA GLU A 470 40.76 10.62 10.77
C GLU A 470 42.11 10.64 10.03
N GLY A 471 42.68 11.85 9.88
CA GLY A 471 44.00 12.08 9.32
C GLY A 471 45.16 11.62 10.19
#